data_AF-A0A160TMJ2-F1
#
_entry.id   AF-A0A160TMJ2-F1
#
_cell.length_a   1.000
_cell.length_b   1.000
_cell.length_c   1.000
_cell.angle_alpha   90.00
_cell.angle_beta   90.00
_cell.angle_gamma   90.00
#
_symmetry.space_group_name_H-M   'P 1'
#
loop_
_entity.id
_entity.type
_entity.pdbx_description
1 polymer ?
#
loop_
_entity_poly.entity_id
_entity_poly.type
_entity_poly.pdbx_seq_one_letter_code
_entity_poly.pdbx_strand_id
1 'polypeptide(L)'
;MIRGLLLFAAAAGLGTTANAYDRYEIRSIPVAAADLDLSTSAGVAELYRRVERAVNRICDGDRDCRDEAWASTEEQASAAIARDRWMRRLARERAAELRACGRYGCAPSAPVRYQPAPPPPLVVQGGTRVTVTIQTGGPGYYVP
;
A
#
# COMPACT_ATOMS: atom_id res chain seq x y z
N MET A 1 7.99 62.65 42.04
CA MET A 1 8.09 61.60 43.08
C MET A 1 7.09 60.51 42.75
N ILE A 2 7.54 59.27 42.82
CA ILE A 2 7.10 58.08 42.05
C ILE A 2 5.87 57.41 42.68
N ARG A 3 4.86 57.08 41.87
CA ARG A 3 3.66 56.25 42.18
C ARG A 3 3.09 55.81 40.81
N GLY A 4 2.89 54.54 40.47
CA GLY A 4 3.03 53.30 41.20
C GLY A 4 3.11 52.08 40.27
N LEU A 5 3.41 50.98 40.92
CA LEU A 5 3.77 49.62 40.48
C LEU A 5 2.81 48.90 39.50
N LEU A 6 3.44 48.23 38.54
CA LEU A 6 3.37 46.80 38.17
C LEU A 6 1.99 46.12 37.99
N LEU A 7 1.63 45.91 36.72
CA LEU A 7 0.71 44.87 36.26
C LEU A 7 1.42 43.50 36.29
N PHE A 8 1.04 42.64 37.24
CA PHE A 8 1.40 41.22 37.22
C PHE A 8 0.45 40.45 36.30
N ALA A 9 0.95 40.01 35.15
CA ALA A 9 0.27 39.08 34.26
C ALA A 9 0.40 37.66 34.83
N ALA A 10 -0.66 37.15 35.45
CA ALA A 10 -0.79 35.74 35.80
C ALA A 10 -1.36 34.98 34.59
N ALA A 11 -0.51 34.63 33.63
CA ALA A 11 -0.85 33.62 32.64
C ALA A 11 -0.75 32.25 33.33
N ALA A 12 -1.89 31.72 33.75
CA ALA A 12 -2.00 30.34 34.22
C ALA A 12 -1.52 29.42 33.09
N GLY A 13 -0.31 28.90 33.24
CA GLY A 13 0.24 27.86 32.37
C GLY A 13 -0.62 26.62 32.48
N LEU A 14 -1.45 26.37 31.47
CA LEU A 14 -1.94 25.04 31.17
C LEU A 14 -0.72 24.17 30.92
N GLY A 15 -0.34 23.38 31.92
CA GLY A 15 0.64 22.32 31.78
C GLY A 15 0.12 21.33 30.74
N THR A 16 0.53 21.50 29.50
CA THR A 16 0.43 20.45 28.49
C THR A 16 1.39 19.35 28.91
N THR A 17 0.84 18.23 29.36
CA THR A 17 1.58 16.98 29.48
C THR A 17 2.14 16.66 28.10
N ALA A 18 3.45 16.81 27.95
CA ALA A 18 4.16 16.32 26.78
C ALA A 18 4.06 14.79 26.82
N ASN A 19 3.05 14.23 26.16
CA ASN A 19 3.07 12.82 25.81
C ASN A 19 4.28 12.63 24.91
N ALA A 20 5.32 11.96 25.43
CA ALA A 20 6.38 11.39 24.63
C ALA A 20 5.76 10.25 23.79
N TYR A 21 5.01 10.62 22.76
CA TYR A 21 4.72 9.71 21.66
C TYR A 21 6.07 9.43 21.01
N ASP A 22 6.52 8.17 21.09
CA ASP A 22 7.50 7.64 20.17
C ASP A 22 7.08 8.02 18.76
N ARG A 23 7.80 8.96 18.15
CA ARG A 23 7.52 9.43 16.80
C ARG A 23 8.04 8.37 15.83
N TYR A 24 7.25 7.32 15.62
CA TYR A 24 7.43 6.42 14.50
C TYR A 24 7.07 7.20 13.21
N GLU A 25 8.03 7.35 12.31
CA GLU A 25 7.78 7.94 11.00
C GLU A 25 7.46 6.81 10.00
N ILE A 26 6.21 6.77 9.54
CA ILE A 26 5.77 5.82 8.52
C ILE A 26 5.98 6.44 7.15
N ARG A 27 6.85 5.84 6.34
CA ARG A 27 7.10 6.26 4.95
C ARG A 27 6.52 5.21 4.01
N SER A 28 5.74 5.64 3.00
CA SER A 28 5.10 4.73 2.05
C SER A 28 5.15 5.23 0.60
N ILE A 29 5.33 4.31 -0.34
CA ILE A 29 5.28 4.57 -1.79
C ILE A 29 4.37 3.54 -2.47
N PRO A 30 3.30 3.97 -3.16
CA PRO A 30 2.48 3.06 -3.96
C PRO A 30 3.17 2.72 -5.29
N VAL A 31 3.16 1.44 -5.64
CA VAL A 31 3.64 0.89 -6.91
C VAL A 31 2.46 0.40 -7.73
N ALA A 32 2.30 0.95 -8.93
CA ALA A 32 1.28 0.51 -9.87
C ALA A 32 1.62 -0.88 -10.44
N ALA A 33 0.69 -1.82 -10.28
CA ALA A 33 0.76 -3.16 -10.85
C ALA A 33 -0.37 -3.43 -11.88
N ALA A 34 -1.37 -2.55 -11.94
CA ALA A 34 -2.54 -2.69 -12.80
C ALA A 34 -2.26 -2.59 -14.31
N ASP A 35 -1.16 -1.93 -14.68
CA ASP A 35 -0.69 -1.78 -16.07
C ASP A 35 0.21 -2.94 -16.52
N LEU A 36 0.52 -3.88 -15.64
CA LEU A 36 1.40 -5.01 -15.92
C LEU A 36 0.61 -6.29 -16.20
N ASP A 37 1.13 -7.11 -17.12
CA ASP A 37 0.66 -8.47 -17.29
C ASP A 37 1.33 -9.42 -16.28
N LEU A 38 0.78 -9.47 -15.07
CA LEU A 38 1.29 -10.30 -13.97
C LEU A 38 1.05 -11.80 -14.17
N SER A 39 0.37 -12.19 -15.25
CA SER A 39 0.27 -13.60 -15.65
C SER A 39 1.54 -14.09 -16.37
N THR A 40 2.43 -13.17 -16.78
CA THR A 40 3.69 -13.47 -17.44
C THR A 40 4.89 -13.30 -16.52
N SER A 41 5.97 -14.04 -16.77
CA SER A 41 7.24 -13.85 -16.04
C SER A 41 7.82 -12.44 -16.23
N ALA A 42 7.67 -11.87 -17.44
CA ALA A 42 8.15 -10.53 -17.76
C ALA A 42 7.40 -9.44 -16.96
N GLY A 43 6.08 -9.53 -16.86
CA GLY A 43 5.29 -8.57 -16.06
C GLY A 43 5.54 -8.69 -14.56
N VAL A 44 5.72 -9.91 -14.05
CA VAL A 44 6.14 -10.15 -12.66
C VAL A 44 7.53 -9.56 -12.40
N ALA A 45 8.49 -9.75 -13.30
CA ALA A 45 9.83 -9.19 -13.17
C ALA A 45 9.82 -7.65 -13.22
N GLU A 46 8.98 -7.03 -14.06
CA GLU A 46 8.79 -5.58 -14.06
C GLU A 46 8.17 -5.07 -12.76
N LEU A 47 7.21 -5.79 -12.18
CA LEU A 47 6.64 -5.44 -10.87
C LEU A 47 7.73 -5.40 -9.81
N TYR A 48 8.55 -6.45 -9.71
CA TYR A 48 9.65 -6.50 -8.75
C TYR A 48 10.68 -5.40 -8.97
N ARG A 49 11.02 -5.06 -10.23
CA ARG A 49 11.90 -3.92 -10.54
C ARG A 49 11.30 -2.57 -10.13
N ARG A 50 9.98 -2.41 -10.20
CA ARG A 50 9.30 -1.19 -9.70
C ARG A 50 9.31 -1.11 -8.19
N VAL A 51 9.08 -2.23 -7.51
CA VAL A 51 9.18 -2.33 -6.05
C VAL A 51 10.59 -2.00 -5.59
N GLU A 52 11.62 -2.58 -6.22
CA GLU A 52 13.02 -2.31 -5.91
C GLU A 52 13.36 -0.82 -6.03
N ARG A 53 12.90 -0.15 -7.10
CA ARG A 53 13.09 1.30 -7.27
C ARG A 53 12.40 2.12 -6.18
N ALA A 54 11.23 1.69 -5.71
CA ALA A 54 10.51 2.34 -4.62
C ALA A 54 11.23 2.13 -3.28
N VAL A 55 11.66 0.89 -2.98
CA VAL A 55 12.46 0.54 -1.81
C VAL A 55 13.74 1.37 -1.74
N ASN A 56 14.51 1.43 -2.84
CA ASN A 56 15.75 2.20 -2.88
C ASN A 56 15.53 3.71 -2.69
N ARG A 57 14.37 4.23 -3.10
CA ARG A 57 14.01 5.65 -2.87
C ARG A 57 13.69 5.95 -1.41
N ILE A 58 13.13 4.99 -0.67
CA ILE A 58 12.81 5.16 0.74
C ILE A 58 14.07 4.99 1.60
N CYS A 59 14.89 4.00 1.28
CA CYS A 59 15.97 3.54 2.16
C CYS A 59 17.35 4.09 1.84
N ASP A 60 17.55 4.78 0.71
CA ASP A 60 18.82 5.43 0.31
C ASP A 60 20.08 4.54 0.46
N GLY A 61 19.92 3.20 0.32
CA GLY A 61 20.99 2.21 0.43
C GLY A 61 21.14 1.50 1.79
N ASP A 62 20.37 1.88 2.82
CA ASP A 62 20.32 1.18 4.11
C ASP A 62 19.82 -0.27 3.95
N ARG A 63 20.61 -1.27 4.37
CA ARG A 63 20.28 -2.68 4.20
C ARG A 63 19.12 -3.14 5.07
N ASP A 64 19.08 -2.73 6.33
CA ASP A 64 18.05 -3.17 7.28
C ASP A 64 16.70 -2.55 6.88
N CYS A 65 16.72 -1.28 6.47
CA CYS A 65 15.54 -0.63 5.89
C CYS A 65 15.07 -1.33 4.61
N ARG A 66 15.98 -1.74 3.72
CA ARG A 66 15.62 -2.43 2.47
C ARG A 66 14.96 -3.77 2.75
N ASP A 67 15.46 -4.54 3.70
CA ASP A 67 14.92 -5.85 4.04
C ASP A 67 13.51 -5.72 4.65
N GLU A 68 13.29 -4.76 5.56
CA GLU A 68 11.96 -4.44 6.10
C GLU A 68 11.00 -3.97 5.00
N ALA A 69 11.45 -3.04 4.15
CA ALA A 69 10.66 -2.51 3.05
C ALA A 69 10.25 -3.62 2.07
N TRP A 70 11.16 -4.56 1.77
CA TRP A 70 10.88 -5.73 0.93
C TRP A 70 9.85 -6.66 1.58
N ALA A 71 10.03 -6.99 2.86
CA ALA A 71 9.10 -7.85 3.60
C ALA A 71 7.67 -7.27 3.58
N SER A 72 7.53 -5.94 3.66
CA SER A 72 6.22 -5.29 3.58
C SER A 72 5.47 -5.55 2.26
N THR A 73 6.17 -5.90 1.19
CA THR A 73 5.62 -5.98 -0.18
C THR A 73 5.30 -7.40 -0.64
N GLU A 74 5.87 -8.42 0.00
CA GLU A 74 5.82 -9.80 -0.50
C GLU A 74 4.40 -10.35 -0.59
N GLU A 75 3.63 -10.22 0.49
CA GLU A 75 2.23 -10.67 0.54
C GLU A 75 1.38 -9.89 -0.48
N GLN A 76 1.57 -8.56 -0.55
CA GLN A 76 0.85 -7.69 -1.48
C GLN A 76 1.13 -8.05 -2.95
N ALA A 77 2.40 -8.32 -3.29
CA ALA A 77 2.80 -8.74 -4.63
C ALA A 77 2.21 -10.11 -4.99
N SER A 78 2.24 -11.06 -4.05
CA SER A 78 1.65 -12.39 -4.26
C SER A 78 0.14 -12.33 -4.51
N ALA A 79 -0.58 -11.51 -3.73
CA ALA A 79 -2.01 -11.29 -3.88
C ALA A 79 -2.35 -10.60 -5.20
N ALA A 80 -1.55 -9.62 -5.62
CA ALA A 80 -1.66 -8.95 -6.91
C ALA A 80 -1.53 -9.95 -8.09
N ILE A 81 -0.50 -10.80 -8.04
CA ILE A 81 -0.25 -11.82 -9.07
C ILE A 81 -1.37 -12.86 -9.10
N ALA A 82 -1.81 -13.35 -7.94
CA ALA A 82 -2.90 -14.32 -7.85
C ALA A 82 -4.21 -13.78 -8.43
N ARG A 83 -4.55 -12.52 -8.10
CA ARG A 83 -5.73 -11.84 -8.62
C ARG A 83 -5.70 -11.69 -10.13
N ASP A 84 -4.58 -11.21 -10.70
CA ASP A 84 -4.47 -11.04 -12.16
C ASP A 84 -4.61 -12.37 -12.92
N ARG A 85 -3.94 -13.43 -12.43
CA ARG A 85 -4.05 -14.77 -13.01
C ARG A 85 -5.47 -15.31 -12.97
N TRP A 86 -6.17 -15.11 -11.85
CA TRP A 86 -7.57 -15.52 -11.69
C TRP A 86 -8.51 -14.75 -12.63
N MET A 87 -8.39 -13.42 -12.68
CA MET A 87 -9.22 -12.58 -13.56
C MET A 87 -9.03 -12.96 -15.03
N ARG A 88 -7.80 -13.21 -15.46
CA ARG A 88 -7.51 -13.63 -16.84
C ARG A 88 -8.04 -15.03 -17.15
N ARG A 89 -8.03 -15.94 -16.17
CA ARG A 89 -8.63 -17.28 -16.32
C ARG A 89 -10.14 -17.14 -16.56
N LEU A 90 -10.84 -16.40 -15.70
CA LEU A 90 -12.28 -16.15 -15.85
C LEU A 90 -12.62 -15.49 -17.20
N ALA A 91 -11.82 -14.52 -17.63
CA ALA A 91 -12.02 -13.87 -18.93
C ALA A 91 -11.90 -14.88 -20.09
N ARG A 92 -10.93 -15.80 -20.04
CA ARG A 92 -10.78 -16.86 -21.05
C ARG A 92 -11.94 -17.85 -21.03
N GLU A 93 -12.39 -18.26 -19.84
CA GLU A 93 -13.54 -19.16 -19.68
C GLU A 93 -14.81 -18.53 -20.23
N ARG A 94 -15.09 -17.26 -19.89
CA ARG A 94 -16.25 -16.54 -20.42
C ARG A 94 -16.17 -16.35 -21.93
N ALA A 95 -15.00 -16.04 -22.47
CA ALA A 95 -14.82 -15.94 -23.92
C ALA A 95 -15.03 -17.30 -24.62
N ALA A 96 -14.61 -18.41 -24.00
CA ALA A 96 -14.85 -19.75 -24.52
C ALA A 96 -16.33 -20.12 -24.50
N GLU A 97 -17.02 -19.81 -23.42
CA GLU A 97 -18.48 -19.99 -23.30
C GLU A 97 -19.22 -19.19 -24.38
N LEU A 98 -18.88 -17.90 -24.57
CA LEU A 98 -19.51 -17.07 -25.60
C LEU A 98 -19.27 -17.60 -27.02
N ARG A 99 -18.07 -18.12 -27.31
CA ARG A 99 -17.78 -18.78 -28.60
C ARG A 99 -18.60 -20.06 -28.78
N ALA A 100 -18.75 -20.85 -27.72
CA ALA A 100 -19.60 -22.05 -27.75
C ALA A 100 -21.07 -21.67 -27.94
N CYS A 101 -21.58 -20.67 -27.23
CA CYS A 101 -22.95 -20.18 -27.38
C CYS A 101 -23.22 -19.65 -28.79
N GLY A 102 -22.31 -18.87 -29.36
CA GLY A 102 -22.42 -18.42 -30.76
C GLY A 102 -22.48 -19.58 -31.76
N ARG A 103 -21.83 -20.72 -31.46
CA ARG A 103 -21.87 -21.93 -32.29
C ARG A 103 -23.14 -22.76 -32.10
N TYR A 104 -23.68 -22.84 -30.88
CA TYR A 104 -24.79 -23.74 -30.54
C TYR A 104 -26.15 -23.03 -30.33
N GLY A 105 -26.21 -21.71 -30.56
CA GLY A 105 -27.46 -20.94 -30.53
C GLY A 105 -28.10 -20.81 -29.14
N CYS A 106 -27.35 -21.05 -28.06
CA CYS A 106 -27.87 -20.89 -26.70
C CYS A 106 -27.80 -19.44 -26.20
N ALA A 107 -28.75 -19.05 -25.35
CA ALA A 107 -28.70 -17.79 -24.63
C ALA A 107 -27.51 -17.82 -23.65
N PRO A 108 -26.65 -16.78 -23.63
CA PRO A 108 -25.54 -16.75 -22.68
C PRO A 108 -26.11 -16.82 -21.27
N SER A 109 -25.50 -17.66 -20.41
CA SER A 109 -25.84 -17.67 -19.00
C SER A 109 -25.74 -16.24 -18.47
N ALA A 110 -26.80 -15.78 -17.80
CA ALA A 110 -26.83 -14.44 -17.19
C ALA A 110 -25.54 -14.26 -16.38
N PRO A 111 -24.91 -13.07 -16.42
CA PRO A 111 -23.66 -12.88 -15.70
C PRO A 111 -23.86 -13.34 -14.27
N VAL A 112 -23.05 -14.32 -13.84
CA VAL A 112 -22.90 -14.65 -12.42
C VAL A 112 -22.73 -13.31 -11.75
N ARG A 113 -23.69 -12.89 -10.92
CA ARG A 113 -23.57 -11.65 -10.16
C ARG A 113 -22.23 -11.77 -9.47
N TYR A 114 -21.29 -10.91 -9.87
CA TYR A 114 -19.99 -10.83 -9.25
C TYR A 114 -20.25 -10.60 -7.77
N GLN A 115 -20.14 -11.65 -6.96
CA GLN A 115 -19.96 -11.53 -5.53
C GLN A 115 -18.46 -11.27 -5.40
N PRO A 116 -18.03 -10.04 -5.08
CA PRO A 116 -16.62 -9.78 -4.87
C PRO A 116 -16.13 -10.78 -3.83
N ALA A 117 -14.95 -11.38 -4.05
CA ALA A 117 -14.24 -12.01 -2.95
C ALA A 117 -14.23 -11.02 -1.77
N PRO A 118 -14.50 -11.48 -0.52
CA PRO A 118 -14.52 -10.58 0.63
C PRO A 118 -13.27 -9.71 0.57
N PRO A 119 -13.42 -8.38 0.71
CA PRO A 119 -12.31 -7.48 0.49
C PRO A 119 -11.16 -7.87 1.41
N PRO A 120 -9.93 -8.04 0.91
CA PRO A 120 -8.78 -8.04 1.79
C PRO A 120 -8.79 -6.71 2.58
N PRO A 121 -8.27 -6.70 3.82
CA PRO A 121 -8.26 -5.51 4.65
C PRO A 121 -7.77 -4.29 3.85
N LEU A 122 -8.48 -3.18 4.03
CA LEU A 122 -8.44 -1.94 3.24
C LEU A 122 -7.02 -1.56 2.80
N VAL A 123 -6.71 -1.74 1.51
CA VAL A 123 -5.62 -1.03 0.84
C VAL A 123 -6.20 -0.23 -0.33
N VAL A 124 -6.32 1.07 -0.08
CA VAL A 124 -6.57 2.23 -0.95
C VAL A 124 -6.99 1.96 -2.42
N GLN A 125 -8.17 2.48 -2.76
CA GLN A 125 -8.78 2.47 -4.09
C GLN A 125 -7.84 2.92 -5.23
N GLY A 126 -7.84 2.14 -6.32
CA GLY A 126 -7.28 2.53 -7.61
C GLY A 126 -6.30 1.51 -8.20
N GLY A 127 -6.83 0.45 -8.84
CA GLY A 127 -5.99 -0.58 -9.49
C GLY A 127 -5.23 -1.47 -8.50
N THR A 128 -4.75 -2.60 -8.98
CA THR A 128 -3.83 -3.46 -8.21
C THR A 128 -2.56 -2.64 -7.90
N ARG A 129 -2.35 -2.31 -6.63
CA ARG A 129 -1.20 -1.55 -6.13
C ARG A 129 -0.47 -2.37 -5.08
N VAL A 130 0.86 -2.27 -5.10
CA VAL A 130 1.74 -2.79 -4.04
C VAL A 130 2.30 -1.58 -3.31
N THR A 131 2.13 -1.51 -1.99
CA THR A 131 2.60 -0.37 -1.19
C THR A 131 3.86 -0.78 -0.45
N VAL A 132 4.98 -0.13 -0.75
CA VAL A 132 6.21 -0.27 0.04
C VAL A 132 6.04 0.57 1.31
N THR A 133 6.17 -0.03 2.49
CA THR A 133 6.03 0.66 3.78
C THR A 133 7.20 0.32 4.69
N ILE A 134 7.68 1.31 5.43
CA ILE A 134 8.63 1.10 6.54
C ILE A 134 8.15 1.84 7.79
N GLN A 135 8.51 1.32 8.96
CA GLN A 135 8.31 1.99 10.25
C GLN A 135 9.67 2.29 10.89
N THR A 136 10.21 3.47 10.63
CA THR A 136 11.41 3.92 11.33
C THR A 136 11.06 4.46 12.71
N GLY A 137 11.51 3.79 13.77
CA GLY A 137 11.62 4.40 15.09
C GLY A 137 12.69 5.50 15.03
N GLY A 138 12.31 6.74 15.32
CA GLY A 138 13.27 7.86 15.28
C GLY A 138 14.42 7.65 16.27
N PRO A 139 15.62 8.21 16.02
CA PRO A 139 16.68 8.20 17.02
C PRO A 139 16.18 8.97 18.25
N GLY A 140 15.89 8.25 19.33
CA GLY A 140 15.88 8.81 20.66
C GLY A 140 17.30 9.28 20.94
N TYR A 141 17.62 10.53 20.58
CA TYR A 141 18.84 11.16 21.03
C TYR A 141 18.82 11.18 22.56
N TYR A 142 19.52 10.22 23.17
CA TYR A 142 19.96 10.31 24.55
C TYR A 142 20.93 11.49 24.60
N VAL A 143 20.45 12.65 25.04
CA VAL A 143 21.32 13.76 25.42
C VAL A 143 21.67 13.52 26.90
N PRO A 144 22.95 13.32 27.26
CA PRO A 144 23.36 13.14 28.65
C PRO A 144 23.11 14.38 29.51
#